data_AF-A0A7V6P991-F1
#
_entry.id   AF-A0A7V6P991-F1
#
_cell.length_a   1.000
_cell.length_b   1.000
_cell.length_c   1.000
_cell.angle_alpha   90.00
_cell.angle_beta   90.00
_cell.angle_gamma   90.00
#
_symmetry.space_group_name_H-M   'P 1'
#
loop_
_entity.id
_entity.type
_entity.pdbx_description
1 polymer ?
#
loop_
_entity_poly.entity_id
_entity_poly.type
_entity_poly.pdbx_seq_one_letter_code
_entity_poly.pdbx_strand_id
1 'polypeptide(L)' 'SKRADRVRIVWWDGSGVCLYSKTLEDRGFCWPGLSVARIRLDHSQLMALLAGMDWKKIRPNRTRRPLLTG' A
#
# COMPACT_ATOMS: atom_id res chain seq x y z
N SER A 1 0.15 -19.96 6.44
CA SER A 1 -0.30 -19.99 5.03
C SER A 1 0.74 -19.25 4.18
N LYS A 2 1.60 -19.98 3.46
CA LYS A 2 2.87 -19.52 2.83
C LYS A 2 2.70 -18.61 1.58
N ARG A 3 1.66 -17.76 1.55
CA ARG A 3 1.39 -16.85 0.42
C ARG A 3 1.08 -15.41 0.83
N ALA A 4 0.83 -15.16 2.12
CA ALA A 4 0.58 -13.81 2.61
C ALA A 4 1.87 -12.98 2.71
N ASP A 5 3.05 -13.59 2.58
CA ASP A 5 4.37 -12.97 2.62
C ASP A 5 4.77 -12.27 1.31
N ARG A 6 4.02 -12.46 0.21
CA ARG A 6 4.41 -11.97 -1.13
C ARG A 6 3.38 -11.02 -1.71
N VAL A 7 3.86 -9.95 -2.34
CA VAL A 7 3.05 -9.01 -3.13
C VAL A 7 3.65 -8.83 -4.51
N ARG A 8 2.76 -8.75 -5.51
CA ARG A 8 3.09 -8.35 -6.88
C ARG A 8 2.16 -7.22 -7.30
N ILE A 9 2.74 -6.10 -7.73
CA ILE A 9 2.01 -4.94 -8.25
C ILE A 9 2.44 -4.75 -9.69
N VAL A 10 1.45 -4.72 -10.59
CA VAL A 10 1.68 -4.50 -12.02
C VAL A 10 0.97 -3.22 -12.44
N TRP A 11 1.66 -2.34 -13.15
CA TRP A 11 1.09 -1.12 -13.70
C TRP A 11 1.77 -0.74 -15.02
N TRP A 12 1.16 0.19 -15.76
CA TRP A 12 1.77 0.82 -16.94
C TRP A 12 2.27 2.22 -16.55
N ASP A 13 3.53 2.54 -16.84
CA ASP A 13 4.13 3.83 -16.46
C ASP A 13 4.04 4.91 -17.53
N GLY A 14 3.52 4.57 -18.72
CA GLY A 14 3.48 5.44 -19.89
C GLY A 14 4.35 4.91 -21.04
N SER A 15 5.43 4.21 -20.71
CA SER A 15 6.38 3.61 -21.67
C SER A 15 6.28 2.09 -21.75
N GLY A 16 5.91 1.45 -20.64
CA GLY A 16 5.94 0.00 -20.53
C GLY A 16 5.19 -0.55 -19.33
N VAL A 17 5.12 -1.88 -19.26
CA VAL A 17 4.63 -2.60 -18.08
C VAL A 17 5.73 -2.66 -17.04
N CYS A 18 5.42 -2.20 -15.83
CA CYS A 18 6.26 -2.33 -14.66
C CYS A 18 5.71 -3.40 -13.71
N LEU A 19 6.61 -4.18 -13.12
CA LEU A 19 6.31 -5.14 -12.06
C LEU A 19 7.13 -4.81 -10.82
N TYR A 20 6.45 -4.62 -9.70
CA TYR A 20 7.04 -4.60 -8.38
C TYR A 20 6.74 -5.91 -7.66
N SER A 21 7.77 -6.58 -7.16
CA SER A 21 7.65 -7.82 -6.40
C SER A 21 8.37 -7.67 -5.06
N LYS A 22 7.66 -7.95 -3.96
CA LYS A 22 8.26 -7.92 -2.61
C LYS A 22 7.82 -9.14 -1.81
N THR A 23 8.78 -9.67 -1.05
CA THR A 23 8.58 -10.72 -0.06
C THR A 23 8.92 -10.16 1.33
N LEU A 24 8.11 -10.47 2.32
CA LEU A 24 8.38 -10.19 3.73
C LEU A 24 8.95 -11.46 4.37
N GLU A 25 10.07 -11.34 5.07
CA GLU A 25 10.79 -12.50 5.61
C GLU A 25 10.16 -13.03 6.90
N ASP A 26 9.78 -12.14 7.83
CA ASP A 26 9.31 -12.53 9.17
C ASP A 26 7.79 -12.37 9.38
N ARG A 27 7.08 -11.74 8.45
CA ARG A 27 5.65 -11.39 8.62
C ARG A 27 4.87 -11.58 7.33
N GLY A 28 3.55 -11.73 7.45
CA GLY A 28 2.64 -11.67 6.30
C GLY A 28 2.11 -10.25 6.08
N PHE A 29 1.80 -9.90 4.84
CA PHE A 29 1.02 -8.72 4.50
C PHE A 29 -0.38 -8.79 5.13
N CYS A 30 -0.84 -7.66 5.66
CA CYS A 30 -2.22 -7.50 6.10
C CYS A 30 -3.13 -7.30 4.88
N TRP A 31 -3.43 -8.39 4.19
CA TRP A 31 -4.31 -8.33 3.03
C TRP A 31 -5.73 -7.89 3.43
N PRO A 32 -6.41 -7.13 2.58
CA PRO A 32 -7.83 -6.90 2.72
C PRO A 32 -8.60 -8.22 2.59
N GLY A 33 -9.78 -8.28 3.20
CA GLY A 33 -10.63 -9.46 3.09
C GLY A 33 -11.05 -9.74 1.64
N LEU A 34 -11.35 -11.02 1.36
CA LEU A 34 -11.72 -11.53 0.03
C LEU A 34 -12.96 -10.88 -0.59
N SER A 35 -13.78 -10.18 0.19
CA SER A 35 -15.01 -9.54 -0.27
C SER A 35 -14.79 -8.25 -1.07
N VAL A 36 -13.56 -7.72 -1.10
CA VAL A 36 -13.30 -6.42 -1.71
C VAL A 36 -12.58 -6.58 -3.04
N ALA A 37 -13.32 -6.39 -4.14
CA ALA A 37 -12.80 -6.51 -5.50
C ALA A 37 -11.82 -5.39 -5.90
N ARG A 38 -11.92 -4.21 -5.26
CA ARG A 38 -11.05 -3.06 -5.52
C ARG A 38 -10.89 -2.21 -4.26
N ILE A 39 -9.67 -1.76 -3.99
CA ILE A 39 -9.37 -0.89 -2.85
C ILE A 39 -8.62 0.33 -3.34
N ARG A 40 -8.96 1.47 -2.76
CA ARG A 40 -8.21 2.71 -2.91
C ARG A 40 -7.29 2.85 -1.71
N LEU A 41 -5.99 2.90 -1.96
CA LEU A 41 -4.98 3.20 -0.95
C LEU A 41 -4.41 4.58 -1.23
N ASP A 42 -4.25 5.37 -0.18
CA ASP A 42 -3.39 6.55 -0.22
C ASP A 42 -1.90 6.13 -0.24
N HIS A 43 -1.01 7.05 -0.60
CA HIS A 43 0.44 6.82 -0.60
C HIS A 43 0.93 6.26 0.75
N SER A 44 0.50 6.86 1.86
CA SER A 44 0.88 6.43 3.21
C SER A 44 0.42 5.00 3.52
N GLN A 45 -0.79 4.64 3.08
CA GLN A 45 -1.36 3.32 3.28
C GLN A 45 -0.68 2.26 2.41
N LEU A 46 -0.35 2.60 1.16
CA LEU A 46 0.41 1.72 0.28
C LEU A 46 1.80 1.44 0.87
N MET A 47 2.52 2.46 1.31
CA MET A 47 3.84 2.27 1.91
C MET A 47 3.79 1.43 3.18
N ALA A 48 2.77 1.60 4.01
CA ALA A 48 2.59 0.76 5.18
C ALA A 48 2.24 -0.69 4.87
N LEU A 49 1.38 -0.92 3.87
CA LEU A 49 1.14 -2.27 3.37
C LEU A 49 2.46 -2.89 2.90
N LEU A 50 3.23 -2.18 2.06
CA LEU A 50 4.52 -2.67 1.56
C LEU A 50 5.55 -2.91 2.67
N ALA A 51 5.46 -2.21 3.80
CA ALA A 51 6.28 -2.44 4.99
C ALA A 51 5.79 -3.62 5.87
N GLY A 52 4.66 -4.25 5.53
CA GLY A 52 4.05 -5.31 6.34
C GLY A 52 3.31 -4.78 7.58
N MET A 53 3.01 -3.50 7.63
CA MET A 53 2.22 -2.88 8.70
C MET A 53 0.71 -3.00 8.42
N ASP A 54 -0.09 -2.83 9.47
CA ASP A 54 -1.55 -2.76 9.34
C ASP A 54 -1.96 -1.41 8.73
N TRP A 55 -2.01 -1.37 7.39
CA TRP A 55 -2.35 -0.18 6.62
C TRP A 55 -3.76 0.37 6.93
N LYS A 56 -4.67 -0.45 7.47
CA LYS A 56 -6.02 -0.01 7.86
C LYS A 56 -6.00 0.95 9.05
N LYS A 57 -4.94 0.88 9.86
CA LYS A 57 -4.71 1.81 11.00
C LYS A 57 -4.04 3.10 10.57
N ILE A 58 -3.51 3.18 9.34
CA ILE A 58 -2.94 4.41 8.81
C ILE A 58 -4.08 5.33 8.36
N ARG A 59 -4.21 6.43 9.09
CA ARG A 59 -5.03 7.57 8.69
C ARG A 59 -4.13 8.54 7.92
N PRO A 60 -4.49 8.96 6.70
CA PRO A 60 -3.74 9.98 6.01
C PRO A 60 -3.74 11.24 6.87
N ASN A 61 -2.55 11.77 7.17
CA ASN A 61 -2.44 13.06 7.82
C ASN A 61 -2.95 14.09 6.82
N ARG A 62 -4.16 14.60 7.03
CA ARG A 62 -4.72 15.68 6.22
C ARG A 62 -3.88 16.90 6.53
N THR A 63 -2.79 17.09 5.78
CA THR A 63 -1.95 18.26 5.85
C THR A 63 -2.86 19.46 5.67
N ARG A 64 -3.11 20.16 6.78
CA ARG A 64 -3.94 21.36 6.77
C ARG A 64 -3.19 22.34 5.88
N ARG A 65 -3.86 22.83 4.84
CA ARG A 65 -3.29 23.89 3.99
C ARG A 65 -2.82 25.00 4.93
N PRO A 66 -1.53 25.37 4.93
CA PRO A 66 -1.03 26.41 5.82
C PRO A 66 -1.88 27.66 5.59
N LEU A 67 -2.47 28.17 6.67
CA LEU A 67 -3.45 29.25 6.59
C LEU A 67 -2.79 30.61 6.36
N LEU A 68 -1.49 30.73 6.62
CA LEU A 68 -0.72 31.95 6.40
C LEU A 68 0.70 31.59 5.97
N THR A 69 1.09 32.18 4.84
CA THR A 69 2.48 32.55 4.54
C THR A 69 2.43 34.07 4.49
N GLY A 70 2.73 34.70 5.63
CA GLY A 70 2.74 36.14 5.81
C GLY A 70 3.93 36.50 6.68
#